data_AF-A0A0S9CGD0-F1
#
_entry.id   AF-A0A0S9CGD0-F1
#
_cell.length_a   1.000
_cell.length_b   1.000
_cell.length_c   1.000
_cell.angle_alpha   90.00
_cell.angle_beta   90.00
_cell.angle_gamma   90.00
#
_symmetry.space_group_name_H-M   'P 1'
#
loop_
_entity.id
_entity.type
_entity.pdbx_description
1 polymer ?
#
loop_
_entity_poly.entity_id
_entity_poly.type
_entity_poly.pdbx_seq_one_letter_code
_entity_poly.pdbx_strand_id
1 'polypeptide(L)' 'MNAMTGGSPLETILWTARSAGATLIISRGNDPATIRQLLDEGLIRERLGHLVLTIKGIQRRRACAPG' A
#
# COMPACT_ATOMS: atom_id res chain seq x y z
N MET A 1 6.06 22.49 5.52
CA MET A 1 5.12 21.46 5.03
C MET A 1 5.76 20.87 3.78
N ASN A 2 6.47 19.75 3.90
CA ASN A 2 7.34 19.23 2.82
C ASN A 2 6.55 18.32 1.88
N ALA A 3 6.44 18.74 0.62
CA ALA A 3 5.89 17.96 -0.46
C ALA A 3 6.90 16.90 -0.95
N MET A 4 6.36 15.71 -1.26
CA MET A 4 6.85 14.79 -2.29
C MET A 4 8.25 14.20 -2.10
N THR A 5 8.36 13.18 -1.25
CA THR A 5 9.24 12.05 -1.58
C THR A 5 8.75 11.46 -2.90
N GLY A 6 9.59 11.50 -3.94
CA GLY A 6 9.31 11.07 -5.31
C GLY A 6 9.12 9.56 -5.47
N GLY A 7 8.18 8.99 -4.71
CA GLY A 7 7.67 7.64 -4.91
C GLY A 7 6.52 7.64 -5.89
N SER A 8 6.39 6.56 -6.66
CA SER A 8 5.25 6.33 -7.56
C SER A 8 3.92 6.43 -6.76
N PRO A 9 2.78 6.79 -7.36
CA PRO A 9 1.48 6.82 -6.66
C PRO A 9 1.17 5.55 -5.84
N LEU A 10 1.61 4.40 -6.35
CA LEU A 10 1.57 3.08 -5.70
C LEU A 10 2.33 3.05 -4.37
N GLU A 11 3.54 3.60 -4.35
CA GLU A 11 4.43 3.58 -3.19
C GLU A 11 3.82 4.45 -2.09
N THR A 12 3.35 5.65 -2.44
CA THR A 12 2.62 6.52 -1.52
C THR A 12 1.44 5.80 -0.85
N ILE A 13 0.64 5.06 -1.62
CA ILE A 13 -0.47 4.27 -1.05
C ILE A 13 0.04 3.16 -0.12
N LEU A 14 1.09 2.43 -0.48
CA LEU A 14 1.69 1.42 0.40
C LEU A 14 2.19 2.02 1.74
N TRP A 15 2.69 3.26 1.71
CA TRP A 15 3.07 4.02 2.90
C TRP A 15 1.89 4.40 3.78
N THR A 16 0.72 4.68 3.20
CA THR A 16 -0.51 4.96 3.96
C THR A 16 -1.07 3.74 4.71
N ALA A 17 -0.54 2.53 4.46
CA ALA A 17 -1.05 1.32 5.10
C ALA A 17 -0.90 1.38 6.62
N ARG A 18 -2.04 1.26 7.31
CA ARG A 18 -2.15 1.33 8.78
C ARG A 18 -2.08 -0.06 9.38
N SER A 19 -1.44 -0.20 10.54
CA SER A 19 -1.40 -1.45 11.28
C SER A 19 -2.73 -1.73 11.98
N ALA A 20 -3.26 -2.93 11.78
CA ALA A 20 -4.38 -3.51 12.50
C ALA A 20 -3.93 -4.87 13.05
N GLY A 21 -3.35 -4.86 14.25
CA GLY A 21 -2.63 -6.01 14.79
C GLY A 21 -1.44 -6.40 13.91
N ALA A 22 -1.39 -7.67 13.49
CA ALA A 22 -0.33 -8.20 12.63
C ALA A 22 -0.50 -7.88 11.12
N THR A 23 -1.60 -7.21 10.74
CA THR A 23 -1.93 -6.95 9.33
C THR A 23 -1.80 -5.47 9.00
N LEU A 24 -1.30 -5.15 7.80
CA LEU A 24 -1.29 -3.79 7.27
C LEU A 24 -2.45 -3.59 6.31
N ILE A 25 -3.26 -2.54 6.54
CA ILE A 25 -4.51 -2.28 5.82
C ILE A 25 -4.42 -0.96 5.04
N ILE A 26 -4.84 -1.00 3.77
CA ILE A 26 -5.01 0.15 2.90
C ILE A 26 -6.46 0.66 2.99
N SER A 27 -6.63 1.98 3.06
CA SER A 27 -7.96 2.60 2.98
C SER A 27 -8.53 2.45 1.57
N ARG A 28 -9.81 2.08 1.47
CA ARG A 28 -10.55 2.03 0.19
C ARG A 28 -10.83 3.40 -0.41
N GLY A 29 -10.62 4.49 0.35
CA GLY A 29 -10.76 5.86 -0.14
C GLY A 29 -9.59 6.35 -1.01
N ASN A 30 -8.58 5.50 -1.24
CA ASN A 30 -7.53 5.78 -2.21
C ASN A 30 -8.04 5.63 -3.65
N ASP A 31 -7.29 6.19 -4.60
CA ASP A 31 -7.63 6.13 -6.02
C ASP A 31 -7.91 4.68 -6.50
N PRO A 32 -9.10 4.40 -7.09
CA PRO A 32 -9.49 3.06 -7.50
C PRO A 32 -8.57 2.44 -8.56
N ALA A 33 -8.02 3.24 -9.49
CA ALA A 33 -7.13 2.73 -10.52
C ALA A 33 -5.83 2.23 -9.91
N THR A 34 -5.30 2.95 -8.93
CA THR A 34 -4.09 2.53 -8.22
C THR A 34 -4.33 1.32 -7.32
N ILE A 35 -5.49 1.24 -6.64
CA ILE A 35 -5.90 0.03 -5.90
C ILE A 35 -5.97 -1.17 -6.84
N ARG A 36 -6.57 -1.00 -8.02
CA ARG A 36 -6.66 -2.06 -9.04
C ARG A 36 -5.27 -2.54 -9.45
N GLN A 37 -4.37 -1.62 -9.73
CA GLN A 37 -2.98 -1.96 -10.07
C GLN A 37 -2.26 -2.70 -8.93
N LEU A 38 -2.42 -2.29 -7.67
CA LEU A 38 -1.83 -2.99 -6.52
C LEU A 38 -2.38 -4.43 -6.36
N LEU A 39 -3.65 -4.66 -6.70
CA LEU A 39 -4.27 -5.98 -6.72
C LEU A 39 -3.71 -6.83 -7.87
N ASP A 40 -3.66 -6.29 -9.09
CA ASP A 40 -3.10 -6.95 -10.28
C ASP A 40 -1.61 -7.31 -10.07
N GLU A 41 -0.83 -6.44 -9.42
CA GLU A 41 0.57 -6.72 -9.07
C GLU A 41 0.73 -7.68 -7.87
N GLY A 42 -0.35 -8.04 -7.18
CA GLY A 42 -0.33 -8.91 -6.00
C GLY A 42 0.32 -8.28 -4.76
N LEU A 43 0.40 -6.95 -4.70
CA LEU A 43 0.96 -6.21 -3.56
C LEU A 43 -0.04 -6.09 -2.41
N ILE A 44 -1.33 -6.05 -2.74
CA ILE A 44 -2.43 -6.10 -1.78
C ILE A 44 -3.42 -7.20 -2.16
N ARG A 45 -4.26 -7.60 -1.21
CA ARG A 45 -5.36 -8.55 -1.44
C ARG A 45 -6.58 -8.18 -0.60
N GLU A 46 -7.74 -8.65 -0.99
CA GLU A 46 -8.95 -8.52 -0.18
C GLU A 46 -9.04 -9.64 0.88
N ARG A 47 -9.29 -9.24 2.13
CA ARG A 47 -9.54 -10.13 3.27
C ARG A 47 -10.61 -9.51 4.17
N LEU A 48 -11.72 -10.21 4.37
CA LEU A 48 -12.84 -9.79 5.22
C LEU A 48 -13.33 -8.35 4.90
N GLY A 49 -13.36 -7.98 3.62
CA GLY A 49 -13.75 -6.63 3.19
C GLY A 49 -12.67 -5.55 3.32
N HIS A 50 -11.48 -5.89 3.81
CA HIS A 50 -10.33 -4.99 3.91
C HIS A 50 -9.28 -5.27 2.83
N LEU A 51 -8.61 -4.21 2.38
CA LEU A 51 -7.43 -4.31 1.51
C LEU A 51 -6.19 -4.47 2.39
N VAL A 52 -5.56 -5.64 2.34
CA VAL A 52 -4.41 -5.97 3.20
C VAL A 52 -3.15 -6.13 2.37
N LEU A 53 -2.01 -5.66 2.89
CA LEU A 53 -0.71 -5.90 2.23
C LEU A 53 -0.39 -7.39 2.25
N THR A 54 0.14 -7.88 1.12
CA THR A 54 0.78 -9.19 1.04
C THR A 54 2.23 -9.09 1.52
N ILE A 55 2.90 -10.25 1.68
CA ILE A 55 4.35 -10.27 1.94
C ILE A 55 5.10 -9.47 0.86
N LYS A 56 4.71 -9.62 -0.42
CA LYS A 56 5.26 -8.84 -1.54
C LYS A 56 5.05 -7.34 -1.36
N GLY A 57 3.84 -6.92 -0.97
CA GLY A 57 3.53 -5.52 -0.65
C GLY A 57 4.37 -4.95 0.49
N ILE A 58 4.59 -5.73 1.55
CA ILE A 58 5.44 -5.35 2.69
C ILE A 58 6.90 -5.15 2.23
N GLN A 59 7.43 -6.08 1.44
CA GLN A 59 8.79 -5.98 0.93
C GLN A 59 8.95 -4.77 0.00
N ARG A 60 7.98 -4.54 -0.91
CA ARG A 60 7.99 -3.36 -1.78
C ARG A 60 7.94 -2.07 -0.98
N ARG A 61 7.08 -1.99 0.04
CA ARG A 61 7.03 -0.84 0.96
C ARG A 61 8.38 -0.57 1.62
N ARG A 62 9.06 -1.60 2.12
CA ARG A 62 10.40 -1.48 2.75
C ARG A 62 11.47 -1.04 1.76
N ALA A 63 11.44 -1.57 0.54
CA ALA A 63 12.38 -1.20 -0.52
C ALA A 63 12.25 0.27 -0.96
N CYS A 64 11.07 0.86 -0.76
CA CYS A 64 10.77 2.25 -1.10
C CYS A 64 10.81 3.18 0.12
N ALA A 65 11.37 2.72 1.24
CA ALA A 65 11.56 3.56 2.41
C ALA A 65 12.73 4.51 2.19
N PRO A 66 12.54 5.84 2.33
CA PRO A 66 13.68 6.72 2.46
C PRO A 66 14.44 6.29 3.72
N GLY A 67 15.69 5.86 3.53
CA GLY A 67 16.62 5.57 4.61
C GLY A 67 17.01 6.82 5.38
#